data_AF-A0A8B3RGA2-F1
#
_entry.id   AF-A0A8B3RGA2-F1
#
_cell.length_a   1.000
_cell.length_b   1.000
_cell.length_c   1.000
_cell.angle_alpha   90.00
_cell.angle_beta   90.00
_cell.angle_gamma   90.00
#
_symmetry.space_group_name_H-M   'P 1'
#
loop_
_entity.id
_entity.type
_entity.pdbx_description
1 polymer ?
#
loop_
_entity_poly.entity_id
_entity_poly.type
_entity_poly.pdbx_seq_one_letter_code
_entity_poly.pdbx_strand_id
1 'polypeptide(L)'
;MRPESTRIERIQIMSHDNPKPSKTELNNSNSLSATVASLYSRHKPLKVCMVGSSGGHLAHLHMLRPFLKDKDRFWVTFDKEDARSLLQGERVYTCYYPTNRNLKNLARNTLLTWKVLRKEKPDLIISSGAAVAVPFFYLGKLFGAKTIYIEVFDRIDKPTVTGKLVYPITDIFVVQWDEMKKVYPKAVNFGSIF
;
A
#
# COMPACT_ATOMS: atom_id res chain seq x y z
N MET A 1 -2.67 -38.86 -64.93
CA MET A 1 -1.45 -38.76 -64.10
C MET A 1 -1.83 -38.90 -62.63
N ARG A 2 -1.31 -39.93 -61.96
CA ARG A 2 -1.03 -39.95 -60.50
C ARG A 2 0.51 -40.02 -60.36
N PRO A 3 1.14 -39.92 -59.17
CA PRO A 3 0.64 -39.69 -57.79
C PRO A 3 1.42 -38.54 -57.09
N GLU A 4 1.12 -38.13 -55.86
CA GLU A 4 1.84 -38.45 -54.60
C GLU A 4 1.49 -37.31 -53.62
N SER A 5 1.39 -37.42 -52.29
CA SER A 5 1.50 -38.53 -51.36
C SER A 5 0.96 -38.04 -49.99
N THR A 6 0.47 -39.00 -49.18
CA THR A 6 0.62 -39.05 -47.71
C THR A 6 -0.38 -38.21 -46.85
N ARG A 7 -1.48 -38.79 -46.36
CA ARG A 7 -1.66 -39.47 -45.02
C ARG A 7 -1.87 -38.42 -43.89
N ILE A 8 -2.86 -38.42 -42.98
CA ILE A 8 -3.69 -39.44 -42.29
C ILE A 8 -4.95 -38.72 -41.75
N GLU A 9 -6.12 -38.99 -42.30
CA GLU A 9 -7.30 -39.65 -41.69
C GLU A 9 -7.52 -39.61 -40.16
N ARG A 10 -8.69 -39.07 -39.80
CA ARG A 10 -9.74 -39.63 -38.92
C ARG A 10 -9.35 -40.11 -37.52
N ILE A 11 -10.00 -39.50 -36.51
CA ILE A 11 -10.46 -40.24 -35.33
C ILE A 11 -11.92 -39.88 -35.08
N GLN A 12 -12.79 -40.88 -35.19
CA GLN A 12 -14.21 -40.87 -34.86
C GLN A 12 -14.43 -41.67 -33.56
N ILE A 13 -14.97 -41.00 -32.55
CA ILE A 13 -16.00 -41.40 -31.56
C ILE A 13 -15.90 -42.78 -30.84
N MET A 14 -15.72 -42.66 -29.51
CA MET A 14 -16.24 -43.44 -28.36
C MET A 14 -16.11 -44.97 -28.30
N SER A 15 -15.39 -45.46 -27.27
CA SER A 15 -15.91 -46.46 -26.31
C SER A 15 -14.91 -46.74 -25.18
N HIS A 16 -15.38 -46.57 -23.94
CA HIS A 16 -15.08 -47.30 -22.69
C HIS A 16 -13.63 -47.63 -22.28
N ASP A 17 -13.39 -47.37 -20.99
CA ASP A 17 -12.22 -47.69 -20.16
C ASP A 17 -10.96 -46.84 -20.37
N ASN A 18 -11.01 -45.62 -19.82
CA ASN A 18 -9.78 -44.90 -19.50
C ASN A 18 -9.18 -45.54 -18.22
N PRO A 19 -7.98 -46.14 -18.26
CA PRO A 19 -7.37 -46.69 -17.05
C PRO A 19 -7.17 -45.56 -16.04
N LYS A 20 -7.50 -45.81 -14.76
CA LYS A 20 -7.10 -44.89 -13.68
C LYS A 20 -5.60 -44.63 -13.83
N PRO A 21 -5.15 -43.36 -13.82
CA PRO A 21 -3.74 -43.06 -13.95
C PRO A 21 -2.97 -43.84 -12.90
N SER A 22 -1.90 -44.50 -13.33
CA SER A 22 -1.07 -45.29 -12.43
C SER A 22 -0.56 -44.38 -11.29
N LYS A 23 -0.37 -44.95 -10.08
CA LYS A 23 0.11 -44.20 -8.90
C LYS A 23 1.45 -43.47 -9.15
N THR A 24 2.14 -43.79 -10.24
CA THR A 24 3.40 -43.17 -10.68
C THR A 24 3.17 -41.88 -11.49
N GLU A 25 2.05 -41.74 -12.22
CA GLU A 25 1.75 -40.54 -13.01
C GLU A 25 1.12 -39.41 -12.19
N LEU A 26 0.55 -39.72 -11.02
CA LEU A 26 -0.09 -38.73 -10.15
C LEU A 26 0.91 -37.89 -9.32
N ASN A 27 2.19 -38.27 -9.29
CA ASN A 27 3.20 -37.63 -8.43
C ASN A 27 4.11 -36.61 -9.12
N ASN A 28 4.05 -36.44 -10.45
CA ASN A 28 4.98 -35.55 -11.17
C ASN A 28 4.32 -34.38 -11.92
N SER A 29 2.99 -34.21 -11.87
CA SER A 29 2.31 -33.07 -12.52
C SER A 29 2.30 -31.79 -11.68
N ASN A 30 2.80 -31.81 -10.44
CA ASN A 30 2.70 -30.68 -9.49
C ASN A 30 3.99 -29.88 -9.27
N SER A 31 5.09 -30.13 -9.99
CA SER A 31 6.34 -29.41 -9.74
C SER A 31 6.63 -28.31 -10.76
N LEU A 32 6.56 -28.57 -12.07
CA LEU A 32 7.03 -27.58 -13.05
C LEU A 32 6.02 -26.45 -13.29
N SER A 33 4.76 -26.75 -13.59
CA SER A 33 3.74 -25.73 -13.84
C SER A 33 3.47 -24.86 -12.60
N ALA A 34 3.47 -25.45 -11.41
CA ALA A 34 3.31 -24.71 -10.15
C ALA A 34 4.55 -23.87 -9.80
N THR A 35 5.76 -24.37 -10.08
CA THR A 35 7.01 -23.61 -9.88
C THR A 35 7.12 -22.47 -10.90
N VAL A 36 6.79 -22.71 -12.17
CA VAL A 36 6.74 -21.68 -13.22
C VAL A 36 5.64 -20.66 -12.90
N ALA A 37 4.44 -21.07 -12.52
CA ALA A 37 3.40 -20.16 -12.07
C ALA A 37 3.83 -19.37 -10.82
N SER A 38 4.51 -19.99 -9.85
CA SER A 38 5.08 -19.31 -8.68
C SER A 38 6.17 -18.31 -9.05
N LEU A 39 7.03 -18.63 -10.03
CA LEU A 39 8.07 -17.74 -10.55
C LEU A 39 7.46 -16.50 -11.23
N TYR A 40 6.36 -16.67 -11.98
CA TYR A 40 5.63 -15.57 -12.64
C TYR A 40 4.58 -14.88 -11.74
N SER A 41 4.16 -15.48 -10.63
CA SER A 41 3.20 -14.90 -9.66
C SER A 41 3.87 -14.00 -8.61
N ARG A 42 5.18 -13.74 -8.71
CA ARG A 42 5.93 -12.95 -7.71
C ARG A 42 5.71 -11.44 -7.77
N HIS A 43 4.51 -10.96 -8.07
CA HIS A 43 4.13 -9.65 -7.59
C HIS A 43 3.77 -9.78 -6.12
N LYS A 44 4.78 -9.68 -5.24
CA LYS A 44 4.56 -9.50 -3.81
C LYS A 44 3.52 -8.37 -3.67
N PRO A 45 2.40 -8.60 -2.96
CA PRO A 45 1.36 -7.59 -2.82
C PRO A 45 1.96 -6.33 -2.22
N LEU A 46 1.64 -5.18 -2.80
CA LEU A 46 2.14 -3.87 -2.36
C LEU A 46 1.83 -3.71 -0.87
N LYS A 47 2.86 -3.45 -0.05
CA LYS A 47 2.67 -3.18 1.36
C LYS A 47 2.54 -1.68 1.62
N VAL A 48 1.41 -1.28 2.20
CA VAL A 48 1.06 0.12 2.42
C VAL A 48 1.03 0.46 3.92
N CYS A 49 1.73 1.52 4.28
CA CYS A 49 1.69 2.14 5.60
C CYS A 49 0.77 3.36 5.57
N MET A 50 -0.32 3.31 6.33
CA MET A 50 -1.22 4.44 6.53
C MET A 50 -0.83 5.15 7.84
N VAL A 51 -0.37 6.40 7.79
CA VAL A 51 0.08 7.14 8.98
C VAL A 51 -0.65 8.46 9.15
N GLY A 52 -1.25 8.68 10.31
CA GLY A 52 -1.97 9.92 10.64
C GLY A 52 -2.29 10.03 12.12
N SER A 53 -2.85 11.15 12.56
CA SER A 53 -3.48 11.23 13.89
C SER A 53 -4.86 10.58 13.87
N SER A 54 -5.46 10.34 15.05
CA SER A 54 -6.89 10.04 15.14
C SER A 54 -7.76 11.24 14.72
N GLY A 55 -9.09 11.06 14.69
CA GLY A 55 -10.06 12.07 14.25
C GLY A 55 -10.09 12.23 12.72
N GLY A 56 -10.26 13.46 12.25
CA GLY A 56 -10.46 13.77 10.82
C GLY A 56 -9.35 13.25 9.89
N HIS A 57 -8.09 13.26 10.35
CA HIS A 57 -6.98 12.69 9.58
C HIS A 57 -7.16 11.18 9.36
N LEU A 58 -7.53 10.44 10.41
CA LEU A 58 -7.79 9.02 10.31
C LEU A 58 -9.02 8.74 9.43
N ALA A 59 -10.08 9.53 9.59
CA ALA A 59 -11.28 9.39 8.77
C ALA A 59 -10.95 9.55 7.27
N HIS A 60 -10.20 10.60 6.92
CA HIS A 60 -9.72 10.84 5.56
C HIS A 60 -8.89 9.67 5.01
N LEU A 61 -7.92 9.17 5.78
CA LEU A 61 -7.13 8.00 5.37
C LEU A 61 -8.00 6.73 5.22
N HIS A 62 -9.02 6.57 6.07
CA HIS A 62 -9.94 5.44 6.01
C HIS A 62 -10.79 5.44 4.75
N MET A 63 -11.06 6.60 4.14
CA MET A 63 -11.77 6.68 2.86
C MET A 63 -10.99 6.03 1.70
N LEU A 64 -9.67 5.87 1.83
CA LEU A 64 -8.84 5.13 0.88
C LEU A 64 -8.95 3.60 1.04
N ARG A 65 -9.78 3.08 1.95
CA ARG A 65 -9.98 1.64 2.17
C ARG A 65 -10.32 0.84 0.91
N PRO A 66 -11.11 1.33 -0.07
CA PRO A 66 -11.33 0.62 -1.33
C PRO A 66 -10.01 0.33 -2.08
N PHE A 67 -9.09 1.29 -2.10
CA PHE A 67 -7.74 1.10 -2.68
C PHE A 67 -6.91 0.08 -1.89
N LEU A 68 -7.14 -0.04 -0.57
CA LEU A 68 -6.35 -0.91 0.31
C LEU A 68 -6.84 -2.36 0.38
N LYS A 69 -7.99 -2.70 -0.23
CA LYS A 69 -8.69 -3.99 -0.05
C LYS A 69 -7.83 -5.20 -0.37
N ASP A 70 -7.04 -5.12 -1.43
CA ASP A 70 -6.19 -6.18 -2.00
C ASP A 70 -4.70 -6.03 -1.62
N LYS A 71 -4.37 -5.14 -0.67
CA LYS A 71 -3.00 -4.79 -0.29
C LYS A 71 -2.69 -5.25 1.13
N ASP A 72 -1.45 -5.64 1.36
CA ASP A 72 -0.95 -5.79 2.73
C ASP A 72 -0.85 -4.38 3.33
N ARG A 73 -1.51 -4.15 4.46
CA ARG A 73 -1.60 -2.81 5.04
C ARG A 73 -1.45 -2.83 6.54
N PHE A 74 -0.96 -1.71 7.05
CA PHE A 74 -0.95 -1.43 8.46
C PHE A 74 -1.12 0.06 8.69
N TRP A 75 -1.57 0.39 9.90
CA TRP A 75 -1.92 1.72 10.31
C TRP A 75 -1.01 2.18 11.44
N VAL A 76 -0.71 3.47 11.45
CA VAL A 76 0.01 4.14 12.53
C VAL A 76 -0.81 5.34 12.97
N THR A 77 -1.36 5.31 14.17
CA THR A 77 -2.26 6.36 14.68
C THR A 77 -2.23 6.47 16.20
N PHE A 78 -2.93 7.47 16.75
CA PHE A 78 -3.07 7.65 18.19
C PHE A 78 -3.97 6.58 18.80
N ASP A 79 -3.63 6.15 19.99
CA ASP A 79 -4.44 5.19 20.74
C ASP A 79 -5.65 5.89 21.37
N LYS A 80 -6.71 6.08 20.56
CA LYS A 80 -7.97 6.67 20.98
C LYS A 80 -9.15 5.78 20.58
N GLU A 81 -10.27 5.97 21.24
CA GLU A 81 -11.48 5.16 21.04
C GLU A 81 -11.98 5.17 19.59
N ASP A 82 -11.97 6.34 18.94
CA ASP A 82 -12.32 6.48 17.52
C ASP A 82 -11.43 5.64 16.62
N ALA A 83 -10.12 5.64 16.87
CA ALA A 83 -9.16 4.84 16.13
C ALA A 83 -9.33 3.33 16.37
N ARG A 84 -9.59 2.91 17.61
CA ARG A 84 -9.82 1.50 17.97
C ARG A 84 -11.07 0.94 17.32
N SER A 85 -12.15 1.73 17.31
CA SER A 85 -13.42 1.34 16.68
C SER A 85 -13.28 1.28 15.15
N LEU A 86 -12.73 2.33 14.52
CA LEU A 86 -12.66 2.43 13.07
C LEU A 86 -11.67 1.43 12.44
N LEU A 87 -10.63 1.03 13.17
CA LEU A 87 -9.59 0.12 12.70
C LEU A 87 -9.69 -1.29 13.33
N GLN A 88 -10.88 -1.70 13.77
CA GLN A 88 -11.08 -3.03 14.32
C GLN A 88 -10.70 -4.11 13.29
N GLY A 89 -9.82 -5.04 13.70
CA GLY A 89 -9.31 -6.12 12.82
C GLY A 89 -8.17 -5.71 11.90
N GLU A 90 -7.73 -4.45 11.92
CA GLU A 90 -6.56 -3.99 11.18
C GLU A 90 -5.26 -4.15 11.99
N ARG A 91 -4.12 -4.19 11.30
CA ARG A 91 -2.79 -4.15 11.94
C ARG A 91 -2.46 -2.71 12.31
N VAL A 92 -2.47 -2.37 13.60
CA VAL A 92 -2.28 -0.99 14.08
C VAL A 92 -1.05 -0.87 14.99
N TYR A 93 -0.25 0.15 14.77
CA TYR A 93 0.83 0.60 15.64
C TYR A 93 0.45 1.93 16.28
N THR A 94 0.48 2.00 17.61
CA THR A 94 0.11 3.20 18.34
C THR A 94 1.30 4.16 18.46
N CYS A 95 1.08 5.43 18.14
CA CYS A 95 2.11 6.47 18.25
C CYS A 95 1.84 7.44 19.41
N TYR A 96 2.89 8.12 19.86
CA TYR A 96 2.85 8.99 21.04
C TYR A 96 2.27 10.35 20.68
N TYR A 97 1.32 10.81 21.49
CA TYR A 97 0.67 12.13 21.40
C TYR A 97 0.75 12.87 22.76
N PRO A 98 0.61 14.20 22.82
CA PRO A 98 0.46 15.14 21.70
C PRO A 98 1.75 15.29 20.89
N THR A 99 1.61 15.50 19.58
CA THR A 99 2.75 15.65 18.66
C THR A 99 3.07 17.11 18.32
N ASN A 100 2.15 18.04 18.63
CA ASN A 100 2.36 19.46 18.38
C ASN A 100 3.33 20.06 19.39
N ARG A 101 4.41 20.69 18.89
CA ARG A 101 5.45 21.37 19.69
C ARG A 101 6.05 20.50 20.82
N ASN A 102 6.06 19.18 20.65
CA ASN A 102 6.53 18.25 21.66
C ASN A 102 7.73 17.45 21.15
N LEU A 103 8.94 17.96 21.42
CA LEU A 103 10.19 17.36 20.94
C LEU A 103 10.45 15.97 21.56
N LYS A 104 10.01 15.75 22.80
CA LYS A 104 10.11 14.44 23.47
C LYS A 104 9.29 13.39 22.72
N ASN A 105 8.06 13.71 22.35
CA ASN A 105 7.23 12.79 21.57
C ASN A 105 7.71 12.67 20.13
N LEU A 106 8.32 13.69 19.53
CA LEU A 106 9.00 13.56 18.24
C LEU A 106 10.11 12.49 18.33
N ALA A 107 11.00 12.56 19.32
CA ALA A 107 12.07 11.57 19.50
C ALA A 107 11.53 10.15 19.72
N ARG A 108 10.50 10.00 20.58
CA ARG A 108 9.85 8.71 20.82
C ARG A 108 9.19 8.16 19.55
N ASN A 109 8.54 9.01 18.78
CA ASN A 109 7.92 8.64 17.51
C ASN A 109 8.97 8.31 16.44
N THR A 110 10.13 8.96 16.42
CA THR A 110 11.24 8.60 15.53
C THR A 110 11.76 7.18 15.86
N LEU A 111 11.94 6.86 17.15
CA LEU A 111 12.35 5.51 17.56
C LEU A 111 11.28 4.46 17.22
N LEU A 112 10.00 4.77 17.45
CA LEU A 112 8.89 3.93 17.04
C LEU A 112 8.92 3.69 15.52
N THR A 113 9.04 4.76 14.75
CA THR A 113 9.10 4.73 13.29
C THR A 113 10.20 3.81 12.81
N TRP A 114 11.42 3.96 13.34
CA TRP A 114 12.55 3.10 13.01
C TRP A 114 12.22 1.60 13.23
N LYS A 115 11.65 1.27 14.40
CA LYS A 115 11.27 -0.10 14.74
C LYS A 115 10.20 -0.64 13.79
N VAL A 116 9.17 0.16 13.51
CA VAL A 116 8.05 -0.21 12.63
C VAL A 116 8.53 -0.41 11.20
N LEU A 117 9.27 0.55 10.63
CA LEU A 117 9.76 0.46 9.25
C LEU A 117 10.72 -0.71 9.05
N ARG A 118 11.60 -0.99 10.01
CA ARG A 118 12.51 -2.14 9.93
C ARG A 118 11.76 -3.48 9.99
N LYS A 119 10.67 -3.55 10.76
CA LYS A 119 9.83 -4.75 10.88
C LYS A 119 8.95 -4.95 9.65
N GLU A 120 8.22 -3.90 9.25
CA GLU A 120 7.17 -4.00 8.23
C GLU A 120 7.73 -3.88 6.81
N LYS A 121 8.71 -3.00 6.59
CA LYS A 121 9.29 -2.67 5.28
C LYS A 121 8.19 -2.33 4.24
N PRO A 122 7.43 -1.24 4.46
CA PRO A 122 6.40 -0.82 3.51
C PRO A 122 7.03 -0.40 2.18
N ASP A 123 6.33 -0.69 1.10
CA ASP A 123 6.67 -0.23 -0.24
C ASP A 123 6.13 1.21 -0.48
N LEU A 124 5.04 1.56 0.21
CA LEU A 124 4.34 2.84 0.12
C LEU A 124 3.94 3.37 1.49
N ILE A 125 4.13 4.66 1.74
CA ILE A 125 3.65 5.38 2.92
C ILE A 125 2.68 6.46 2.47
N ILE A 126 1.47 6.46 3.04
CA ILE A 126 0.43 7.45 2.78
C ILE A 126 0.10 8.16 4.09
N SER A 127 0.05 9.50 4.06
CA SER A 127 -0.41 10.31 5.19
C SER A 127 -1.33 11.42 4.74
N SER A 128 -2.34 11.71 5.55
CA SER A 128 -3.23 12.87 5.38
C SER A 128 -2.90 14.00 6.37
N GLY A 129 -1.70 13.98 6.96
CA GLY A 129 -1.24 14.96 7.96
C GLY A 129 -0.97 14.39 9.36
N ALA A 130 -0.76 15.30 10.30
CA ALA A 130 -0.19 15.12 11.66
C ALA A 130 1.34 14.99 11.74
N ALA A 131 1.92 15.52 12.82
CA ALA A 131 3.38 15.59 13.00
C ALA A 131 4.09 14.22 13.08
N VAL A 132 3.36 13.13 13.33
CA VAL A 132 3.93 11.76 13.26
C VAL A 132 4.32 11.34 11.83
N ALA A 133 3.75 11.96 10.80
CA ALA A 133 4.11 11.69 9.42
C ALA A 133 5.57 12.05 9.10
N VAL A 134 6.12 13.08 9.76
CA VAL A 134 7.48 13.58 9.50
C VAL A 134 8.52 12.46 9.62
N PRO A 135 8.73 11.80 10.79
CA PRO A 135 9.72 10.74 10.87
C PRO A 135 9.44 9.57 9.91
N PHE A 136 8.16 9.22 9.68
CA PHE A 136 7.79 8.14 8.76
C PHE A 136 8.20 8.41 7.33
N PHE A 137 8.05 9.63 6.86
CA PHE A 137 8.41 9.98 5.49
C PHE A 137 9.93 10.00 5.31
N TYR A 138 10.66 10.68 6.19
CA TYR A 138 12.12 10.76 6.07
C TYR A 138 12.80 9.39 6.21
N LEU A 139 12.44 8.62 7.24
CA LEU A 139 12.99 7.27 7.42
C LEU A 139 12.43 6.31 6.36
N GLY A 140 11.17 6.45 5.96
CA GLY A 140 10.59 5.64 4.88
C GLY A 140 11.36 5.77 3.59
N LYS A 141 11.69 6.99 3.18
CA LYS A 141 12.50 7.27 1.98
C LYS A 141 13.89 6.66 2.09
N LEU A 142 14.53 6.76 3.25
CA LEU A 142 15.83 6.12 3.49
C LEU A 142 15.76 4.58 3.35
N PHE A 143 14.61 3.99 3.66
CA PHE A 143 14.36 2.55 3.54
C PHE A 143 13.79 2.15 2.16
N GLY A 144 13.70 3.09 1.21
CA GLY A 144 13.26 2.85 -0.17
C GLY A 144 11.75 2.94 -0.40
N ALA A 145 10.95 3.32 0.60
CA ALA A 145 9.50 3.47 0.43
C ALA A 145 9.16 4.69 -0.44
N LYS A 146 8.12 4.55 -1.27
CA LYS A 146 7.47 5.70 -1.93
C LYS A 146 6.56 6.41 -0.93
N THR A 147 6.36 7.71 -1.14
CA THR A 147 5.62 8.57 -0.19
C THR A 147 4.54 9.38 -0.89
N ILE A 148 3.32 9.32 -0.35
CA ILE A 148 2.19 10.13 -0.78
C ILE A 148 1.69 10.94 0.41
N TYR A 149 1.70 12.26 0.28
CA TYR A 149 1.10 13.15 1.27
C TYR A 149 -0.18 13.75 0.71
N ILE A 150 -1.25 13.72 1.48
CA ILE A 150 -2.53 14.33 1.16
C ILE A 150 -2.74 15.49 2.12
N GLU A 151 -2.71 16.71 1.60
CA GLU A 151 -2.98 17.88 2.42
C GLU A 151 -4.46 17.94 2.81
N VAL A 152 -4.70 18.37 4.04
CA VAL A 152 -6.04 18.42 4.64
C VAL A 152 -6.96 19.40 3.89
N PHE A 153 -8.24 19.05 3.80
CA PHE A 153 -9.24 19.78 3.01
C PHE A 153 -9.48 21.22 3.52
N ASP A 154 -9.30 21.48 4.81
CA ASP A 154 -9.49 22.81 5.43
C ASP A 154 -8.45 23.85 4.99
N ARG A 155 -7.47 23.48 4.16
CA ARG A 155 -6.37 24.34 3.72
C ARG A 155 -6.56 24.75 2.27
N ILE A 156 -7.09 25.95 2.08
CA ILE A 156 -7.35 26.54 0.77
C ILE A 156 -6.09 27.23 0.21
N ASP A 157 -5.43 28.06 1.01
CA ASP A 157 -4.34 28.94 0.54
C ASP A 157 -3.09 28.90 1.42
N LYS A 158 -3.11 28.11 2.49
CA LYS A 158 -2.05 28.08 3.50
C LYS A 158 -1.56 26.66 3.80
N PRO A 159 -0.24 26.46 3.83
CA PRO A 159 0.37 25.17 4.12
C PRO A 159 0.22 24.76 5.59
N THR A 160 0.10 23.46 5.87
CA THR A 160 0.29 22.95 7.25
C THR A 160 1.77 22.88 7.59
N VAL A 161 2.11 22.94 8.89
CA VAL A 161 3.51 22.78 9.33
C VAL A 161 4.07 21.42 8.90
N THR A 162 3.29 20.36 9.10
CA THR A 162 3.67 19.02 8.63
C THR A 162 3.84 18.99 7.12
N GLY A 163 2.87 19.52 6.36
CA GLY A 163 2.92 19.59 4.91
C GLY A 163 4.21 20.28 4.43
N LYS A 164 4.56 21.45 4.99
CA LYS A 164 5.84 22.12 4.68
C LYS A 164 7.05 21.24 4.93
N LEU A 165 7.07 20.50 6.04
CA LEU A 165 8.23 19.69 6.43
C LEU A 165 8.41 18.49 5.51
N VAL A 166 7.34 17.82 5.09
CA VAL A 166 7.44 16.62 4.26
C VAL A 166 7.48 16.94 2.77
N TYR A 167 6.95 18.08 2.34
CA TYR A 167 6.87 18.47 0.93
C TYR A 167 8.18 18.29 0.11
N PRO A 168 9.38 18.63 0.61
CA PRO A 168 10.61 18.48 -0.16
C PRO A 168 10.99 17.03 -0.48
N ILE A 169 10.51 16.07 0.31
CA ILE A 169 10.89 14.65 0.22
C ILE A 169 9.75 13.76 -0.31
N THR A 170 8.55 14.31 -0.43
CA THR A 170 7.35 13.57 -0.84
C THR A 170 7.42 13.26 -2.33
N ASP A 171 7.13 12.01 -2.74
CA ASP A 171 7.08 11.62 -4.15
C ASP A 171 5.84 12.17 -4.86
N ILE A 172 4.66 12.07 -4.22
CA ILE A 172 3.41 12.66 -4.71
C ILE A 172 2.77 13.46 -3.59
N PHE A 173 2.69 14.77 -3.79
CA PHE A 173 2.00 15.66 -2.86
C PHE A 173 0.64 16.02 -3.46
N VAL A 174 -0.42 15.73 -2.73
CA VAL A 174 -1.79 15.87 -3.18
C VAL A 174 -2.45 17.04 -2.45
N VAL A 175 -3.10 17.91 -3.22
CA VAL A 175 -3.91 19.03 -2.73
C VAL A 175 -5.32 18.93 -3.30
N GLN A 176 -6.25 19.69 -2.71
CA GLN A 176 -7.67 19.64 -3.07
C GLN A 176 -8.20 21.00 -3.60
N TRP A 177 -7.37 22.03 -3.53
CA TRP A 177 -7.66 23.39 -3.99
C TRP A 177 -6.58 23.83 -4.98
N ASP A 178 -6.97 24.49 -6.07
CA ASP A 178 -6.01 24.95 -7.08
C ASP A 178 -5.09 26.05 -6.53
N GLU A 179 -5.59 26.85 -5.59
CA GLU A 179 -4.83 27.86 -4.85
C GLU A 179 -3.62 27.25 -4.14
N MET A 180 -3.72 26.01 -3.66
CA MET A 180 -2.61 25.31 -3.02
C MET A 180 -1.48 24.99 -3.98
N LYS A 181 -1.67 25.04 -5.31
CA LYS A 181 -0.56 24.93 -6.26
C LYS A 181 0.36 26.15 -6.23
N LYS A 182 -0.11 27.31 -5.76
CA LYS A 182 0.75 28.48 -5.50
C LYS A 182 1.64 28.25 -4.27
N VAL A 183 1.15 27.49 -3.29
CA VAL A 183 1.86 27.12 -2.06
C VAL A 183 2.80 25.93 -2.28
N TYR A 184 2.33 24.94 -3.01
CA TYR A 184 3.00 23.69 -3.33
C TYR A 184 3.06 23.49 -4.85
N PRO A 185 4.02 24.14 -5.55
CA PRO A 185 4.09 24.08 -7.02
C PRO A 185 4.20 22.70 -7.65
N LYS A 186 4.71 21.70 -6.91
CA LYS A 186 4.88 20.31 -7.34
C LYS A 186 3.67 19.43 -6.99
N ALA A 187 2.65 19.99 -6.33
CA ALA A 187 1.49 19.23 -5.94
C ALA A 187 0.58 18.91 -7.12
N VAL A 188 -0.07 17.75 -7.04
CA VAL A 188 -1.15 17.33 -7.92
C VAL A 188 -2.46 17.68 -7.24
N ASN A 189 -3.35 18.38 -7.96
CA ASN A 189 -4.70 18.63 -7.47
C ASN A 189 -5.62 17.50 -7.90
N PHE A 190 -6.29 16.85 -6.95
CA PHE A 190 -7.31 15.83 -7.23
C PHE A 190 -8.73 16.28 -6.87
N GLY A 191 -8.92 17.56 -6.52
CA GLY A 191 -10.21 18.08 -6.07
C GLY A 191 -10.63 17.48 -4.73
N SER A 192 -11.93 17.38 -4.45
CA SER A 192 -12.44 16.72 -3.25
C SER A 192 -12.18 15.21 -3.34
N ILE A 193 -11.23 14.72 -2.55
CA ILE A 193 -10.92 13.28 -2.44
C ILE A 193 -11.77 12.63 -1.34
N PHE A 194 -12.38 13.47 -0.50
CA PHE A 194 -13.28 13.13 0.58
C PHE A 194 -14.72 13.56 0.24
#